data_AF-A0A967BTT1-F1
#
_entry.id   AF-A0A967BTT1-F1
#
_cell.length_a   1.000
_cell.length_b   1.000
_cell.length_c   1.000
_cell.angle_alpha   90.00
_cell.angle_beta   90.00
_cell.angle_gamma   90.00
#
_symmetry.space_group_name_H-M   'P 1'
#
loop_
_entity.id
_entity.type
_entity.pdbx_description
1 polymer ?
#
loop_
_entity_poly.entity_id
_entity_poly.type
_entity_poly.pdbx_seq_one_letter_code
_entity_poly.pdbx_strand_id
1 'polypeptide(L)'
;MNLTIGKKLSISTVITLSLLITLSTVAYLSLLQIRNTSDRAMSLLPEAAKMEQLQFTLAEALKINDFFVSGDLGKKESFELSALAMGELMESLEKLELTAEEKTVLARMKKEFGLLREKTRQIF
;
A
#
# COMPACT_ATOMS: atom_id res chain seq x y z
N MET A 1 -44.18 19.03 -45.38
CA MET A 1 -44.46 17.58 -45.49
C MET A 1 -44.87 17.08 -44.11
N ASN A 2 -46.15 16.77 -43.89
CA ASN A 2 -46.66 16.38 -42.57
C ASN A 2 -46.29 14.92 -42.29
N LEU A 3 -45.34 14.71 -41.36
CA LEU A 3 -44.96 13.39 -40.89
C LEU A 3 -46.15 12.69 -40.21
N THR A 4 -46.56 11.55 -40.76
CA THR A 4 -47.60 10.68 -40.19
C THR A 4 -47.23 10.24 -38.77
N ILE A 5 -48.24 10.11 -37.90
CA ILE A 5 -48.09 9.81 -36.46
C ILE A 5 -47.16 8.59 -36.22
N GLY A 6 -47.27 7.54 -37.03
CA GLY A 6 -46.41 6.35 -36.95
C GLY A 6 -44.91 6.63 -37.15
N LYS A 7 -44.54 7.53 -38.08
CA LYS A 7 -43.13 7.91 -38.28
C LYS A 7 -42.57 8.71 -37.12
N LYS A 8 -43.37 9.59 -36.50
CA LYS A 8 -42.96 10.34 -35.29
C LYS A 8 -42.71 9.39 -34.11
N LEU A 9 -43.58 8.39 -33.93
CA LEU A 9 -43.44 7.39 -32.87
C LEU A 9 -42.16 6.57 -33.05
N SER A 10 -41.90 6.05 -34.26
CA SER A 10 -40.69 5.27 -34.53
C SER A 10 -39.40 6.07 -34.31
N ILE A 11 -39.36 7.34 -34.73
CA ILE A 11 -38.19 8.20 -34.51
C ILE A 11 -37.95 8.43 -33.02
N SER A 12 -39.01 8.72 -32.25
CA SER A 12 -38.92 8.88 -30.79
C SER A 12 -38.37 7.61 -30.13
N THR A 13 -38.91 6.44 -30.49
CA THR A 13 -38.47 5.17 -29.89
C THR A 13 -37.01 4.87 -30.17
N VAL A 14 -36.54 5.11 -31.41
CA VAL A 14 -35.12 4.91 -31.77
C VAL A 14 -34.20 5.84 -30.98
N ILE A 15 -34.60 7.10 -30.79
CA ILE A 15 -33.85 8.08 -29.98
C ILE A 15 -33.81 7.65 -28.50
N THR A 16 -34.92 7.20 -27.93
CA THR A 16 -34.96 6.75 -26.53
C THR A 16 -34.11 5.50 -26.33
N LEU A 17 -34.15 4.56 -27.27
CA LEU A 17 -33.39 3.31 -27.20
C LEU A 17 -31.88 3.58 -27.28
N SER A 18 -31.45 4.46 -28.18
CA SER A 18 -30.04 4.83 -28.30
C SER A 18 -29.51 5.56 -27.06
N LEU A 19 -30.33 6.44 -26.46
CA LEU A 19 -30.02 7.08 -25.18
C LEU A 19 -29.84 6.07 -24.05
N LEU A 20 -30.74 5.09 -23.94
CA LEU A 20 -30.64 4.02 -22.94
C LEU A 20 -29.36 3.19 -23.09
N ILE A 21 -29.01 2.79 -24.31
CA ILE A 21 -27.77 2.05 -24.59
C ILE A 21 -26.54 2.86 -24.21
N THR A 22 -26.54 4.16 -24.52
CA THR A 22 -25.42 5.06 -24.22
C THR A 22 -25.25 5.21 -22.71
N LEU A 23 -26.34 5.45 -21.98
CA LEU A 23 -26.33 5.55 -20.52
C LEU A 23 -25.89 4.25 -19.86
N SER A 24 -26.34 3.10 -20.37
CA SER A 24 -25.96 1.80 -19.85
C SER A 24 -24.48 1.51 -20.06
N THR A 25 -23.93 1.90 -21.22
CA THR A 25 -22.49 1.79 -21.52
C THR A 25 -21.66 2.68 -20.60
N VAL A 26 -22.08 3.92 -20.39
CA VAL A 26 -21.40 4.86 -19.48
C VAL A 26 -21.44 4.33 -18.04
N ALA A 27 -22.59 3.85 -17.57
CA ALA A 27 -22.72 3.25 -16.25
C ALA A 27 -21.80 2.03 -16.07
N TYR A 28 -21.72 1.16 -17.08
CA TYR A 28 -20.82 0.01 -17.08
C TYR A 28 -19.35 0.42 -16.99
N LEU A 29 -18.93 1.41 -17.78
CA LEU A 29 -17.55 1.92 -17.77
C LEU A 29 -17.21 2.57 -16.42
N SER A 30 -18.14 3.32 -15.83
CA SER A 30 -17.94 3.90 -14.49
C SER A 30 -17.81 2.83 -13.41
N LEU A 31 -18.65 1.78 -13.45
CA LEU A 31 -18.54 0.65 -12.51
C LEU A 31 -17.21 -0.09 -12.67
N LEU A 32 -16.74 -0.27 -13.90
CA LEU A 32 -15.45 -0.90 -14.17
C LEU A 32 -14.29 -0.05 -13.63
N GLN A 33 -14.35 1.27 -13.79
CA GLN A 33 -13.36 2.18 -13.21
C GLN A 33 -13.36 2.11 -11.69
N ILE A 34 -14.52 2.18 -11.04
CA ILE A 34 -14.65 2.09 -9.58
C ILE A 34 -14.07 0.78 -9.07
N ARG A 35 -14.39 -0.34 -9.73
CA ARG A 35 -13.83 -1.66 -9.39
C ARG A 35 -12.30 -1.64 -9.50
N ASN A 36 -11.75 -1.15 -10.61
CA ASN A 36 -10.29 -1.12 -10.79
C ASN A 36 -9.60 -0.21 -9.76
N THR A 37 -10.20 0.93 -9.40
CA THR A 37 -9.66 1.81 -8.36
C THR A 37 -9.77 1.17 -6.97
N SER A 38 -10.86 0.45 -6.69
CA SER A 38 -11.06 -0.29 -5.44
C SER A 38 -10.09 -1.46 -5.31
N ASP A 39 -9.89 -2.23 -6.38
CA ASP A 39 -8.94 -3.35 -6.43
C ASP A 39 -7.51 -2.84 -6.19
N ARG A 40 -7.16 -1.68 -6.77
CA ARG A 40 -5.87 -1.02 -6.54
C ARG A 40 -5.74 -0.42 -5.13
N ALA A 41 -6.80 0.12 -4.56
CA ALA A 41 -6.78 0.58 -3.16
C ALA A 41 -6.63 -0.62 -2.19
N MET A 42 -7.31 -1.73 -2.47
CA MET A 42 -7.17 -2.98 -1.72
C MET A 42 -5.78 -3.58 -1.85
N SER A 43 -5.09 -3.45 -2.97
CA SER A 43 -3.70 -3.92 -3.10
C SER A 43 -2.70 -3.08 -2.31
N LEU A 44 -2.98 -1.78 -2.12
CA LEU A 44 -2.12 -0.85 -1.38
C LEU A 44 -2.31 -0.92 0.15
N LEU A 45 -3.49 -1.35 0.63
CA LEU A 45 -3.78 -1.46 2.07
C LEU A 45 -2.80 -2.39 2.83
N PRO A 46 -2.47 -3.60 2.33
CA PRO A 46 -1.45 -4.46 2.95
C PRO A 46 -0.05 -3.85 2.96
N GLU A 47 0.32 -3.08 1.94
CA GLU A 47 1.61 -2.39 1.86
C GLU A 47 1.70 -1.28 2.92
N ALA A 48 0.65 -0.45 3.03
CA ALA A 48 0.60 0.62 4.01
C ALA A 48 0.68 0.09 5.45
N ALA A 49 -0.07 -0.96 5.78
CA ALA A 49 -0.05 -1.58 7.10
C ALA A 49 1.35 -2.15 7.46
N LYS A 50 2.02 -2.82 6.51
CA LYS A 50 3.37 -3.35 6.72
C LYS A 50 4.41 -2.24 6.87
N MET A 51 4.29 -1.15 6.12
CA MET A 51 5.18 0.02 6.26
C MET A 51 5.00 0.70 7.62
N GLU A 52 3.76 0.89 8.07
CA GLU A 52 3.46 1.44 9.39
C GLU A 52 4.04 0.56 10.51
N GLN A 53 3.88 -0.76 10.40
CA GLN A 53 4.45 -1.70 11.36
C GLN A 53 5.99 -1.66 11.37
N LEU A 54 6.63 -1.60 10.20
CA LEU A 54 8.08 -1.45 10.09
C LEU A 54 8.55 -0.15 10.76
N GLN A 55 7.87 0.96 10.51
CA GLN A 55 8.21 2.26 11.09
C GLN A 55 8.09 2.23 12.62
N PHE A 56 7.05 1.61 13.15
CA PHE A 56 6.87 1.42 14.58
C PHE A 56 8.01 0.61 15.21
N THR A 57 8.31 -0.57 14.64
CA THR A 57 9.38 -1.45 15.15
C THR A 57 10.76 -0.79 15.07
N LEU A 58 11.02 -0.01 14.02
CA LEU A 58 12.27 0.74 13.86
C LEU A 58 12.41 1.82 14.94
N ALA A 59 11.33 2.56 15.22
CA ALA A 59 11.30 3.55 16.29
C ALA A 59 11.49 2.92 17.68
N GLU A 60 10.90 1.76 17.93
CA GLU A 60 11.08 1.01 19.18
C GLU A 60 12.52 0.52 19.34
N ALA A 61 13.11 -0.08 18.30
CA ALA A 61 14.50 -0.54 18.31
C ALA A 61 15.49 0.61 18.55
N LEU A 62 15.26 1.79 17.96
CA LEU A 62 16.08 2.98 18.21
C LEU A 62 15.98 3.47 19.67
N LYS A 63 14.77 3.54 20.23
CA LYS A 63 14.59 3.92 21.64
C LYS A 63 15.29 2.96 22.60
N ILE A 64 15.21 1.65 22.33
CA ILE A 64 15.89 0.65 23.15
C ILE A 64 17.41 0.79 23.00
N ASN A 65 17.91 1.06 21.79
CA ASN A 65 19.33 1.34 21.56
C ASN A 65 19.82 2.56 22.36
N ASP A 66 19.06 3.66 22.36
CA ASP A 66 19.38 4.85 23.16
C ASP A 66 19.46 4.51 24.65
N PHE A 67 18.56 3.67 25.16
CA PHE A 67 18.63 3.19 26.54
C PHE A 67 19.91 2.41 26.83
N PHE A 68 20.40 1.57 25.92
CA PHE A 68 21.71 0.90 26.09
C PHE A 68 22.87 1.86 26.11
N VAL A 69 22.91 2.78 25.15
CA VAL A 69 23.99 3.77 25.06
C VAL A 69 24.01 4.64 26.33
N SER A 70 22.85 4.88 26.94
CA SER A 70 22.73 5.58 28.23
C SER A 70 23.03 4.73 29.47
N GLY A 71 23.31 3.42 29.32
CA GLY A 71 23.75 2.52 30.40
C GLY A 71 22.68 1.59 30.97
N ASP A 72 21.45 1.57 30.44
CA ASP A 72 20.40 0.63 30.85
C ASP A 72 20.49 -0.68 30.05
N LEU A 73 21.43 -1.53 30.48
CA LEU A 73 21.80 -2.79 29.82
C LEU A 73 20.72 -3.89 29.92
N GLY A 74 19.70 -3.72 30.78
CA GLY A 74 18.66 -4.72 31.04
C GLY A 74 17.71 -4.97 29.88
N LYS A 75 17.73 -4.11 28.85
CA LYS A 75 16.80 -4.20 27.71
C LYS A 75 17.32 -5.01 26.51
N LYS A 76 18.50 -5.64 26.61
CA LYS A 76 19.23 -6.27 25.47
C LYS A 76 18.35 -7.24 24.70
N GLU A 77 17.64 -8.08 25.44
CA GLU A 77 16.71 -9.06 24.89
C GLU A 77 15.56 -8.40 24.13
N SER A 78 15.02 -7.28 24.63
CA SER A 78 13.96 -6.52 23.95
C SER A 78 14.43 -5.92 22.62
N PHE A 79 15.68 -5.49 22.53
CA PHE A 79 16.26 -5.01 21.26
C PHE A 79 16.46 -6.14 20.26
N GLU A 80 16.98 -7.30 20.68
CA GLU A 80 17.13 -8.45 19.77
C GLU A 80 15.77 -8.96 19.27
N LEU A 81 14.73 -8.97 20.12
CA LEU A 81 13.36 -9.28 19.70
C LEU A 81 12.84 -8.26 18.66
N SER A 82 13.04 -6.97 18.91
CA SER A 82 12.66 -5.90 17.97
C SER A 82 13.44 -6.01 16.66
N ALA A 83 14.72 -6.37 16.71
CA ALA A 83 15.57 -6.55 15.55
C ALA A 83 15.18 -7.77 14.71
N LEU A 84 14.72 -8.84 15.36
CA LEU A 84 14.21 -10.02 14.67
C LEU A 84 12.88 -9.69 13.96
N ALA A 85 11.93 -9.07 14.65
CA ALA A 85 10.66 -8.62 14.07
C ALA A 85 10.87 -7.67 12.88
N MET A 86 11.86 -6.78 12.98
CA MET A 86 12.22 -5.89 11.88
C MET A 86 12.79 -6.62 10.66
N GLY A 87 13.62 -7.64 10.88
CA GLY A 87 14.14 -8.50 9.80
C GLY A 87 13.00 -9.20 9.05
N GLU A 88 12.06 -9.80 9.78
CA GLU A 88 10.88 -10.45 9.20
C GLU A 88 10.00 -9.47 8.42
N LEU A 89 9.77 -8.26 8.95
CA LEU A 89 9.00 -7.22 8.27
C LEU A 89 9.67 -6.75 6.98
N MET A 90 10.98 -6.53 6.99
CA MET A 90 11.75 -6.16 5.80
C MET A 90 11.68 -7.24 4.71
N GLU A 91 11.84 -8.52 5.07
CA GLU A 91 11.67 -9.62 4.12
C GLU A 91 10.23 -9.71 3.58
N SER A 92 9.23 -9.38 4.42
CA SER A 92 7.83 -9.37 4.01
C SER A 92 7.49 -8.24 3.02
N LEU A 93 8.26 -7.14 3.05
CA LEU A 93 8.16 -6.01 2.13
C LEU A 93 8.90 -6.28 0.82
N GLU A 94 10.04 -7.00 0.85
CA GLU A 94 10.75 -7.44 -0.36
C GLU A 94 9.89 -8.35 -1.26
N LYS A 95 8.90 -9.04 -0.67
CA LYS A 95 7.94 -9.91 -1.39
C LYS A 95 6.80 -9.14 -2.07
N LEU A 96 6.69 -7.82 -1.87
CA LEU A 96 5.68 -6.97 -2.50
C LEU A 96 6.20 -6.40 -3.82
N GLU A 97 5.28 -5.99 -4.70
CA GLU A 97 5.63 -5.35 -5.98
C GLU A 97 6.06 -3.90 -5.78
N LEU A 98 7.21 -3.70 -5.13
CA LEU A 98 7.77 -2.38 -4.87
C LEU A 98 8.31 -1.72 -6.15
N THR A 99 8.10 -0.42 -6.27
CA THR A 99 8.72 0.44 -7.27
C THR A 99 10.25 0.52 -7.07
N ALA A 100 10.97 1.00 -8.09
CA ALA A 100 12.43 1.15 -8.02
C ALA A 100 12.88 2.11 -6.90
N GLU A 101 12.09 3.15 -6.64
CA GLU A 101 12.34 4.12 -5.58
C GLU A 101 12.14 3.49 -4.20
N GLU A 102 11.01 2.79 -3.99
CA GLU A 102 10.70 2.08 -2.74
C GLU A 102 11.73 0.99 -2.42
N LYS A 103 12.20 0.25 -3.44
CA LYS A 103 13.29 -0.72 -3.28
C LYS A 103 14.58 -0.07 -2.81
N THR A 104 14.90 1.12 -3.33
CA THR A 104 16.09 1.89 -2.93
C THR A 104 15.99 2.34 -1.48
N VAL A 105 14.80 2.80 -1.06
CA VAL A 105 14.52 3.21 0.32
C VAL A 105 14.62 2.01 1.27
N LEU A 106 14.01 0.87 0.92
CA LEU A 106 14.07 -0.36 1.71
C LEU A 106 15.51 -0.87 1.87
N ALA A 107 16.30 -0.86 0.79
CA ALA A 107 17.71 -1.24 0.83
C ALA A 107 18.54 -0.33 1.75
N ARG A 108 18.27 0.98 1.75
CA ARG A 108 18.92 1.93 2.68
C ARG A 108 18.56 1.63 4.13
N MET A 109 17.26 1.44 4.43
CA MET A 109 16.81 1.09 5.77
C MET A 109 17.44 -0.20 6.28
N LYS A 110 17.53 -1.24 5.45
CA LYS A 110 18.18 -2.52 5.78
C LYS A 110 19.66 -2.33 6.13
N LYS A 111 20.37 -1.50 5.35
CA LYS A 111 21.78 -1.18 5.61
C LYS A 111 21.97 -0.42 6.92
N GLU A 112 21.21 0.65 7.14
CA GLU A 112 21.32 1.48 8.35
C GLU A 112 20.96 0.70 9.61
N PHE A 113 19.91 -0.13 9.55
CA PHE A 113 19.55 -1.00 10.67
C PHE A 113 20.58 -2.10 10.94
N GLY A 114 21.15 -2.69 9.90
CA GLY A 114 22.24 -3.66 10.05
C GLY A 114 23.44 -3.06 10.78
N LEU A 115 23.80 -1.82 10.48
CA LEU A 115 24.87 -1.10 11.19
C LEU A 115 24.50 -0.83 12.66
N LEU A 116 23.26 -0.47 12.94
CA LEU A 116 22.77 -0.27 14.31
C LEU A 116 22.87 -1.56 15.13
N ARG A 117 22.43 -2.68 14.56
CA ARG A 117 22.49 -3.99 15.21
C ARG A 117 23.92 -4.43 15.50
N GLU A 118 24.82 -4.25 14.53
CA GLU A 118 26.24 -4.59 14.67
C GLU A 118 26.92 -3.75 15.77
N LYS A 119 26.67 -2.44 15.79
CA LYS A 119 27.16 -1.57 16.87
C LYS A 119 26.61 -1.97 18.23
N THR A 120 25.34 -2.35 18.30
CA THR A 120 24.72 -2.84 19.54
C THR A 120 25.39 -4.12 20.02
N ARG A 121 25.71 -5.05 19.12
CA ARG A 121 26.45 -6.28 19.47
C ARG A 121 27.84 -5.99 19.99
N GLN A 122 28.56 -5.01 19.45
CA GLN A 122 29.92 -4.66 19.91
C GLN A 122 29.94 -4.04 21.32
N ILE A 123 28.79 -3.54 21.81
CA ILE A 123 28.65 -3.01 23.17
C ILE A 123 28.51 -4.15 24.21
N PHE A 124 28.19 -5.38 23.80
CA PHE A 124 27.89 -6.53 24.67
C PHE A 124 28.68 -7.80 24.34
#